data_AF-A0A0A6UBH8-F1
#
_entry.id   AF-A0A0A6UBH8-F1
#
_cell.length_a   1.000
_cell.length_b   1.000
_cell.length_c   1.000
_cell.angle_alpha   90.00
_cell.angle_beta   90.00
_cell.angle_gamma   90.00
#
_symmetry.space_group_name_H-M   'P 1'
#
loop_
_entity.id
_entity.type
_entity.pdbx_description
1 polymer ?
#
loop_
_entity_poly.entity_id
_entity_poly.type
_entity_poly.pdbx_seq_one_letter_code
_entity_poly.pdbx_strand_id
1 'polypeptide(L)'
;MNELHDALLTIAGRAHDPAPLATRIMTRSRNQRQRRSLLVAAAAAGTAAAGGIAAWPRRPAPPAPPATTAGLPSSPAPSLSPSPSAGPAAARATMLYRPTWMPTGYAETSRVATVPGTGPVAQTRSWLRGSDEEHPIHLFLGARTADSVTGMKPGTLGGRKAWLNPDGANPHQVSVEVGDGLILNVSVHQEKDRVEIARHVAASIRPDGQSAVAVSLSFGWLPENCGGPLQVDVNGTGRAYDQALRRRETGGEDRDAVEALLTSLTWPDRDAEKVTLRGRPGLLWAYEEAPCSSDSPAGSATSCGFRVPNAVVDLGGRRLHVRLMPWASKRREDLIRVVDEIRIGPAPDVSWLPR
;
A
#
# COMPACT_ATOMS: atom_id res chain seq x y z
N MET A 1 -3.95 -12.06 -34.30
CA MET A 1 -2.97 -11.82 -33.21
C MET A 1 -1.64 -11.24 -33.70
N ASN A 2 -1.27 -11.40 -34.98
CA ASN A 2 -0.02 -10.83 -35.50
C ASN A 2 -0.09 -9.29 -35.66
N GLU A 3 -1.26 -8.75 -36.04
CA GLU A 3 -1.45 -7.30 -36.24
C GLU A 3 -1.17 -6.45 -34.99
N LEU A 4 -1.54 -6.91 -33.79
CA LEU A 4 -1.26 -6.19 -32.54
C LEU A 4 0.23 -6.25 -32.17
N HIS A 5 0.91 -7.36 -32.49
CA HIS A 5 2.33 -7.51 -32.23
C HIS A 5 3.16 -6.61 -33.15
N ASP A 6 2.79 -6.55 -34.43
CA ASP A 6 3.44 -5.73 -35.44
C ASP A 6 3.23 -4.23 -35.17
N ALA A 7 2.03 -3.84 -34.70
CA ALA A 7 1.75 -2.48 -34.26
C ALA A 7 2.63 -2.06 -33.05
N LEU A 8 2.78 -2.94 -32.06
CA LEU A 8 3.61 -2.66 -30.87
C LEU A 8 5.11 -2.61 -31.20
N LEU A 9 5.60 -3.43 -32.13
CA LEU A 9 6.99 -3.35 -32.61
C LEU A 9 7.24 -2.09 -33.44
N THR A 10 6.24 -1.65 -34.23
CA THR A 10 6.31 -0.39 -34.98
C THR A 10 6.39 0.83 -34.05
N ILE A 11 5.62 0.82 -32.95
CA ILE A 11 5.68 1.87 -31.92
C ILE A 11 7.02 1.83 -31.19
N ALA A 12 7.54 0.64 -30.87
CA ALA A 12 8.84 0.46 -30.24
C ALA A 12 10.00 1.00 -31.11
N GLY A 13 9.92 0.84 -32.44
CA GLY A 13 10.91 1.37 -33.38
C GLY A 13 10.98 2.90 -33.47
N ARG A 14 9.98 3.61 -32.92
CA ARG A 14 9.95 5.09 -32.84
C ARG A 14 10.40 5.64 -31.48
N ALA A 15 10.73 4.77 -30.53
CA ALA A 15 11.21 5.17 -29.22
C ALA A 15 12.68 5.64 -29.27
N HIS A 16 13.05 6.54 -28.37
CA HIS A 16 14.42 7.06 -28.24
C HIS A 16 15.46 5.97 -27.93
N ASP A 17 15.02 4.84 -27.34
CA ASP A 17 15.82 3.61 -27.19
C ASP A 17 14.94 2.37 -27.46
N PRO A 18 14.99 1.80 -28.67
CA PRO A 18 14.07 0.73 -29.10
C PRO A 18 14.44 -0.65 -28.53
N ALA A 19 15.70 -0.90 -28.19
CA ALA A 19 16.20 -2.21 -27.78
C ALA A 19 15.60 -2.74 -26.45
N PRO A 20 15.54 -1.95 -25.36
CA PRO A 20 14.92 -2.41 -24.12
C PRO A 20 13.40 -2.54 -24.24
N LEU A 21 12.76 -1.69 -25.05
CA LEU A 21 11.31 -1.75 -25.26
C LEU A 21 10.90 -2.99 -26.07
N ALA A 22 11.60 -3.28 -27.16
CA ALA A 22 11.39 -4.47 -27.98
C ALA A 22 11.60 -5.76 -27.17
N THR A 23 12.64 -5.77 -26.31
CA THR A 23 12.92 -6.91 -25.41
C THR A 23 11.78 -7.14 -24.42
N ARG A 24 11.20 -6.07 -23.84
CA ARG A 24 10.04 -6.17 -22.94
C ARG A 24 8.79 -6.68 -23.66
N ILE A 25 8.53 -6.21 -24.89
CA ILE A 25 7.39 -6.65 -25.71
C ILE A 25 7.53 -8.14 -26.06
N MET A 26 8.71 -8.58 -26.48
CA MET A 26 8.99 -9.97 -26.82
C MET A 26 8.87 -10.90 -25.62
N THR A 27 9.35 -10.47 -24.45
CA THR A 27 9.24 -11.23 -23.19
C THR A 27 7.77 -11.38 -22.77
N ARG A 28 6.98 -10.30 -22.86
CA ARG A 28 5.55 -10.34 -22.53
C ARG A 28 4.77 -11.24 -23.48
N SER A 29 5.07 -11.19 -24.78
CA SER A 29 4.48 -12.06 -25.80
C SER A 29 4.81 -13.55 -25.58
N ARG A 30 6.05 -13.88 -25.18
CA ARG A 30 6.47 -15.25 -24.85
C ARG A 30 5.72 -15.77 -23.61
N ASN A 31 5.64 -14.97 -22.54
CA ASN A 31 4.92 -15.33 -21.32
C ASN A 31 3.41 -15.53 -21.57
N GLN A 32 2.81 -14.72 -22.45
CA GLN A 32 1.40 -14.85 -22.80
C GLN A 32 1.13 -16.12 -23.62
N ARG A 33 2.03 -16.50 -24.53
CA ARG A 33 1.95 -17.78 -25.26
C ARG A 33 2.09 -18.98 -24.33
N GLN A 34 3.04 -18.95 -23.39
CA GLN A 34 3.22 -20.00 -22.38
C GLN A 34 2.00 -20.15 -21.46
N ARG A 35 1.35 -19.05 -21.07
CA ARG A 35 0.10 -19.09 -20.29
C ARG A 35 -1.06 -19.67 -21.07
N ARG A 36 -1.18 -19.37 -22.37
CA ARG A 36 -2.22 -19.96 -23.22
C ARG A 36 -2.00 -21.45 -23.44
N SER A 37 -0.77 -21.93 -23.64
CA SER A 37 -0.49 -23.36 -23.74
C SER A 37 -0.82 -24.13 -22.45
N LEU A 38 -0.59 -23.52 -21.27
CA LEU A 38 -0.97 -24.12 -19.99
C LEU A 38 -2.48 -24.20 -19.78
N LEU A 39 -3.24 -23.21 -20.25
CA LEU A 39 -4.71 -23.23 -20.16
C LEU A 39 -5.35 -24.26 -21.11
N VAL A 40 -4.74 -24.51 -22.27
CA VAL A 40 -5.18 -25.58 -23.19
C VAL A 40 -4.83 -26.97 -22.63
N ALA A 41 -3.68 -27.12 -21.96
CA ALA A 41 -3.31 -28.36 -21.28
C ALA A 41 -4.20 -28.69 -20.07
N ALA A 42 -4.65 -27.67 -19.32
CA ALA A 42 -5.58 -27.85 -18.20
C ALA A 42 -7.00 -28.26 -18.65
N ALA A 43 -7.41 -27.89 -19.86
CA ALA A 43 -8.70 -28.32 -20.43
C ALA A 43 -8.71 -29.80 -20.88
N ALA A 44 -7.53 -30.42 -21.07
CA ALA A 44 -7.41 -31.84 -21.44
C ALA A 44 -7.43 -32.80 -20.23
N ALA A 45 -7.19 -32.30 -19.00
CA ALA A 45 -7.19 -33.12 -17.78
C ALA A 45 -8.57 -33.23 -17.09
N GLY A 46 -9.60 -32.57 -17.64
CA GLY A 46 -10.92 -32.41 -17.02
C GLY A 46 -12.01 -33.39 -17.45
N THR A 47 -11.67 -34.63 -17.85
CA THR A 47 -12.67 -35.67 -18.18
C THR A 47 -12.39 -37.06 -17.59
N ALA A 48 -11.74 -37.13 -16.42
CA ALA A 48 -11.69 -38.37 -15.64
C ALA A 48 -11.53 -38.09 -14.14
N ALA A 49 -12.65 -38.16 -13.40
CA ALA A 49 -12.76 -38.68 -12.03
C ALA A 49 -14.02 -38.12 -11.35
N ALA A 50 -15.14 -38.79 -11.60
CA ALA A 50 -16.26 -38.80 -10.66
C ALA A 50 -15.99 -39.88 -9.60
N GLY A 51 -16.26 -39.56 -8.33
CA GLY A 51 -16.47 -40.55 -7.28
C GLY A 51 -15.45 -40.54 -6.14
N GLY A 52 -15.94 -40.33 -4.91
CA GLY A 52 -15.24 -40.74 -3.69
C GLY A 52 -15.18 -39.68 -2.59
N ILE A 53 -16.25 -39.57 -1.80
CA ILE A 53 -16.22 -38.93 -0.48
C ILE A 53 -15.56 -39.94 0.48
N ALA A 54 -14.39 -39.62 1.03
CA ALA A 54 -13.75 -40.41 2.08
C ALA A 54 -13.62 -39.59 3.36
N ALA A 55 -14.21 -40.13 4.43
CA ALA A 55 -14.24 -39.60 5.78
C ALA A 55 -12.86 -39.62 6.45
N TRP A 56 -12.57 -38.59 7.25
CA TRP A 56 -11.39 -38.52 8.12
C TRP A 56 -11.72 -38.96 9.55
N PRO A 57 -10.91 -39.82 10.20
CA PRO A 57 -11.14 -40.22 11.59
C PRO A 57 -10.57 -39.20 12.59
N ARG A 58 -11.32 -38.98 13.68
CA ARG A 58 -10.92 -38.16 14.85
C ARG A 58 -9.84 -38.87 15.68
N ARG A 59 -8.86 -38.10 16.13
CA ARG A 59 -7.76 -38.52 17.02
C ARG A 59 -8.16 -38.35 18.51
N PRO A 60 -7.84 -39.27 19.43
CA PRO A 60 -8.15 -39.13 20.85
C PRO A 60 -7.19 -38.15 21.56
N ALA A 61 -7.70 -37.44 22.57
CA ALA A 61 -6.94 -36.52 23.42
C ALA A 61 -6.09 -37.25 24.48
N PRO A 62 -4.92 -36.71 24.89
CA PRO A 62 -4.14 -37.26 25.99
C PRO A 62 -4.62 -36.73 27.37
N PRO A 63 -4.40 -37.49 28.47
CA PRO A 63 -4.83 -37.13 29.82
C PRO A 63 -3.93 -36.07 30.49
N ALA A 64 -4.53 -35.30 31.38
CA ALA A 64 -3.90 -34.23 32.15
C ALA A 64 -2.99 -34.75 33.29
N PRO A 65 -1.86 -34.10 33.58
CA PRO A 65 -1.07 -34.35 34.78
C PRO A 65 -1.56 -33.52 36.00
N PRO A 66 -1.29 -33.99 37.24
CA PRO A 66 -1.88 -33.46 38.47
C PRO A 66 -1.23 -32.18 38.99
N ALA A 67 -2.03 -31.41 39.73
CA ALA A 67 -1.64 -30.20 40.42
C ALA A 67 -0.71 -30.48 41.62
N THR A 68 0.34 -29.66 41.77
CA THR A 68 1.09 -29.53 43.03
C THR A 68 1.39 -28.05 43.30
N THR A 69 1.43 -27.73 44.59
CA THR A 69 1.14 -26.43 45.21
C THR A 69 2.40 -25.61 45.51
N ALA A 70 2.21 -24.27 45.56
CA ALA A 70 2.91 -23.27 46.39
C ALA A 70 4.36 -22.82 46.05
N GLY A 71 4.52 -21.52 45.80
CA GLY A 71 5.80 -20.80 45.82
C GLY A 71 5.71 -19.32 45.42
N LEU A 72 5.46 -18.45 46.42
CA LEU A 72 5.77 -17.01 46.60
C LEU A 72 5.77 -16.00 45.40
N PRO A 73 5.20 -14.79 45.56
CA PRO A 73 5.25 -13.74 44.53
C PRO A 73 6.59 -13.01 44.51
N SER A 74 7.26 -13.01 43.36
CA SER A 74 8.42 -12.15 43.09
C SER A 74 7.93 -10.88 42.40
N SER A 75 8.05 -9.73 43.07
CA SER A 75 7.84 -8.41 42.45
C SER A 75 8.84 -8.19 41.31
N PRO A 76 8.42 -7.74 40.11
CA PRO A 76 9.37 -7.39 39.07
C PRO A 76 9.96 -6.00 39.34
N ALA A 77 11.29 -5.92 39.29
CA ALA A 77 12.04 -4.67 39.26
C ALA A 77 11.67 -3.82 38.03
N PRO A 78 11.71 -2.47 38.09
CA PRO A 78 11.41 -1.62 36.95
C PRO A 78 12.48 -1.77 35.88
N SER A 79 12.10 -2.28 34.70
CA SER A 79 12.94 -2.30 33.51
C SER A 79 12.96 -0.90 32.86
N LEU A 80 14.14 -0.29 32.76
CA LEU A 80 14.39 1.00 32.11
C LEU A 80 14.59 0.89 30.58
N SER A 81 14.02 -0.12 29.94
CA SER A 81 14.02 -0.23 28.48
C SER A 81 12.57 -0.17 27.98
N PRO A 82 12.23 0.71 27.02
CA PRO A 82 10.91 0.68 26.41
C PRO A 82 10.71 -0.70 25.80
N SER A 83 9.81 -1.49 26.39
CA SER A 83 9.47 -2.79 25.86
C SER A 83 8.89 -2.61 24.46
N PRO A 84 9.40 -3.31 23.43
CA PRO A 84 8.84 -3.24 22.11
C PRO A 84 7.37 -3.69 22.17
N SER A 85 6.48 -2.88 21.60
CA SER A 85 5.07 -3.23 21.41
C SER A 85 4.98 -4.60 20.74
N ALA A 86 4.04 -5.43 21.20
CA ALA A 86 3.82 -6.79 20.74
C ALA A 86 3.90 -6.87 19.20
N GLY A 87 4.68 -7.83 18.69
CA GLY A 87 4.92 -7.98 17.26
C GLY A 87 3.65 -8.27 16.43
N PRO A 88 3.71 -8.16 15.10
CA PRO A 88 2.57 -8.10 14.19
C PRO A 88 1.99 -9.49 13.87
N ALA A 89 1.62 -10.27 14.87
CA ALA A 89 0.81 -11.46 14.62
C ALA A 89 -0.63 -11.01 14.30
N ALA A 90 -0.88 -10.71 13.02
CA ALA A 90 -2.19 -10.39 12.42
C ALA A 90 -2.83 -9.04 12.79
N ALA A 91 -2.05 -7.98 12.96
CA ALA A 91 -2.61 -6.63 13.01
C ALA A 91 -3.39 -6.34 11.71
N ARG A 92 -4.66 -5.92 11.86
CA ARG A 92 -5.55 -5.54 10.77
C ARG A 92 -6.03 -4.12 11.03
N ALA A 93 -6.00 -3.29 10.00
CA ALA A 93 -6.64 -1.99 10.01
C ALA A 93 -8.02 -2.11 9.33
N THR A 94 -9.09 -2.10 10.13
CA THR A 94 -10.47 -2.24 9.64
C THR A 94 -10.89 -1.00 8.84
N MET A 95 -11.46 -1.21 7.66
CA MET A 95 -12.04 -0.13 6.85
C MET A 95 -13.41 0.23 7.40
N LEU A 96 -13.65 1.52 7.64
CA LEU A 96 -14.87 1.98 8.31
C LEU A 96 -16.04 2.14 7.34
N TYR A 97 -15.77 2.53 6.09
CA TYR A 97 -16.80 2.86 5.12
C TYR A 97 -16.54 2.24 3.75
N ARG A 98 -17.63 1.94 3.04
CA ARG A 98 -17.63 1.46 1.65
C ARG A 98 -18.78 2.06 0.85
N PRO A 99 -18.60 2.30 -0.46
CA PRO A 99 -19.71 2.58 -1.34
C PRO A 99 -20.48 1.29 -1.66
N THR A 100 -21.80 1.34 -1.69
CA THR A 100 -22.64 0.20 -2.15
C THR A 100 -22.95 0.26 -3.64
N TRP A 101 -22.57 1.35 -4.31
CA TRP A 101 -22.68 1.52 -5.75
C TRP A 101 -21.37 2.04 -6.31
N MET A 102 -20.99 1.51 -7.48
CA MET A 102 -19.88 1.99 -8.29
C MET A 102 -20.28 1.96 -9.77
N PRO A 103 -19.72 2.84 -10.62
CA PRO A 103 -19.91 2.72 -12.06
C PRO A 103 -19.39 1.37 -12.56
N THR A 104 -20.01 0.87 -13.63
CA THR A 104 -19.61 -0.41 -14.22
C THR A 104 -18.14 -0.39 -14.64
N GLY A 105 -17.44 -1.49 -14.39
CA GLY A 105 -16.03 -1.68 -14.77
C GLY A 105 -15.00 -1.22 -13.73
N TYR A 106 -15.44 -0.58 -12.64
CA TYR A 106 -14.55 -0.23 -11.53
C TYR A 106 -14.31 -1.39 -10.57
N ALA A 107 -13.05 -1.63 -10.23
CA ALA A 107 -12.64 -2.59 -9.22
C ALA A 107 -11.71 -1.92 -8.21
N GLU A 108 -11.76 -2.36 -6.96
CA GLU A 108 -10.92 -1.81 -5.88
C GLU A 108 -9.47 -2.25 -6.07
N THR A 109 -8.53 -1.31 -6.11
CA THR A 109 -7.10 -1.58 -6.40
C THR A 109 -6.17 -1.16 -5.29
N SER A 110 -6.63 -0.36 -4.32
CA SER A 110 -5.81 0.04 -3.18
C SER A 110 -6.65 0.30 -1.94
N ARG A 111 -6.06 -0.05 -0.80
CA ARG A 111 -6.51 0.34 0.54
C ARG A 111 -5.35 0.90 1.33
N VAL A 112 -5.57 2.04 1.94
CA VAL A 112 -4.65 2.68 2.88
C VAL A 112 -5.38 2.91 4.20
N ALA A 113 -4.72 2.66 5.32
CA ALA A 113 -5.30 2.92 6.64
C ALA A 113 -4.25 3.24 7.69
N THR A 114 -4.57 4.15 8.62
CA THR A 114 -3.83 4.28 9.88
C THR A 114 -3.99 2.99 10.70
N VAL A 115 -2.89 2.45 11.22
CA VAL A 115 -2.89 1.29 12.12
C VAL A 115 -3.56 1.68 13.44
N PRO A 116 -4.53 0.90 13.96
CA PRO A 116 -5.24 1.23 15.19
C PRO A 116 -4.32 1.55 16.36
N GLY A 117 -4.64 2.61 17.12
CA GLY A 117 -3.89 3.04 18.30
C GLY A 117 -2.60 3.82 18.00
N THR A 118 -2.25 4.06 16.73
CA THR A 118 -1.00 4.74 16.36
C THR A 118 -1.20 6.21 15.99
N GLY A 119 -2.43 6.65 15.75
CA GLY A 119 -2.74 8.02 15.37
C GLY A 119 -4.22 8.22 15.02
N PRO A 120 -4.59 9.40 14.48
CA PRO A 120 -5.96 9.67 14.05
C PRO A 120 -6.36 8.75 12.90
N VAL A 121 -7.66 8.46 12.82
CA VAL A 121 -8.24 7.68 11.73
C VAL A 121 -8.04 8.43 10.42
N ALA A 122 -7.26 7.82 9.52
CA ALA A 122 -7.14 8.21 8.13
C ALA A 122 -7.21 6.95 7.26
N GLN A 123 -8.05 6.95 6.24
CA GLN A 123 -8.22 5.80 5.34
C GLN A 123 -8.38 6.26 3.90
N THR A 124 -7.85 5.46 2.98
CA THR A 124 -8.08 5.66 1.55
C THR A 124 -8.53 4.35 0.91
N ARG A 125 -9.47 4.44 -0.01
CA ARG A 125 -9.82 3.36 -0.93
C ARG A 125 -9.81 3.90 -2.34
N SER A 126 -9.27 3.12 -3.26
CA SER A 126 -9.15 3.53 -4.65
C SER A 126 -9.73 2.46 -5.56
N TRP A 127 -10.43 2.90 -6.60
CA TRP A 127 -10.95 2.05 -7.65
C TRP A 127 -10.44 2.52 -9.01
N LEU A 128 -10.08 1.57 -9.86
CA LEU A 128 -9.70 1.82 -11.26
C LEU A 128 -10.65 1.10 -12.21
N ARG A 129 -10.80 1.65 -13.41
CA ARG A 129 -11.49 0.99 -14.52
C ARG A 129 -10.49 0.17 -15.32
N GLY A 130 -10.48 -1.16 -15.12
CA GLY A 130 -9.50 -2.03 -15.76
C GLY A 130 -8.06 -1.73 -15.28
N SER A 131 -7.13 -1.53 -16.22
CA SER A 131 -5.74 -1.14 -15.93
C SER A 131 -5.48 0.36 -16.17
N ASP A 132 -6.54 1.14 -16.29
CA ASP A 132 -6.46 2.55 -16.60
C ASP A 132 -6.27 3.38 -15.32
N GLU A 133 -5.07 3.92 -15.15
CA GLU A 133 -4.69 4.75 -14.00
C GLU A 133 -5.14 6.20 -14.14
N GLU A 134 -5.67 6.62 -15.30
CA GLU A 134 -6.04 8.02 -15.55
C GLU A 134 -7.41 8.37 -14.95
N HIS A 135 -8.25 7.37 -14.70
CA HIS A 135 -9.65 7.54 -14.29
C HIS A 135 -9.99 7.01 -12.88
N PRO A 136 -9.19 7.27 -11.83
CA PRO A 136 -9.46 6.71 -10.51
C PRO A 136 -10.67 7.36 -9.82
N ILE A 137 -11.34 6.55 -9.02
CA ILE A 137 -12.26 7.01 -7.97
C ILE A 137 -11.56 6.78 -6.63
N HIS A 138 -11.52 7.82 -5.79
CA HIS A 138 -10.94 7.74 -4.46
C HIS A 138 -11.96 8.08 -3.38
N LEU A 139 -11.90 7.34 -2.28
CA LEU A 139 -12.53 7.67 -1.01
C LEU A 139 -11.45 7.97 0.01
N PHE A 140 -11.43 9.19 0.55
CA PHE A 140 -10.54 9.60 1.64
C PHE A 140 -11.36 9.86 2.90
N LEU A 141 -11.10 9.11 3.95
CA LEU A 141 -11.66 9.31 5.28
C LEU A 141 -10.62 9.99 6.17
N GLY A 142 -11.03 11.02 6.90
CA GLY A 142 -10.18 11.68 7.89
C GLY A 142 -11.01 12.45 8.92
N ALA A 143 -10.32 13.05 9.89
CA ALA A 143 -10.94 13.98 10.83
C ALA A 143 -11.50 15.19 10.09
N ARG A 144 -12.69 15.65 10.49
CA ARG A 144 -13.26 16.89 9.98
C ARG A 144 -12.50 18.09 10.55
N THR A 145 -11.87 18.87 9.67
CA THR A 145 -11.26 20.16 10.01
C THR A 145 -12.12 21.31 9.49
N ALA A 146 -11.86 22.54 9.96
CA ALA A 146 -12.53 23.73 9.43
C ALA A 146 -12.31 23.87 7.90
N ASP A 147 -11.09 23.56 7.45
CA ASP A 147 -10.69 23.68 6.05
C ASP A 147 -11.25 22.58 5.14
N SER A 148 -11.74 21.47 5.71
CA SER A 148 -12.21 20.30 4.94
C SER A 148 -13.37 20.61 3.99
N VAL A 149 -14.11 21.71 4.24
CA VAL A 149 -15.32 22.08 3.48
C VAL A 149 -15.36 23.55 3.09
N THR A 150 -14.25 24.27 3.29
CA THR A 150 -14.16 25.70 2.98
C THR A 150 -14.40 25.94 1.49
N GLY A 151 -15.28 26.90 1.18
CA GLY A 151 -15.66 27.23 -0.20
C GLY A 151 -16.65 26.26 -0.85
N MET A 152 -17.10 25.21 -0.15
CA MET A 152 -18.08 24.26 -0.67
C MET A 152 -19.50 24.65 -0.25
N LYS A 153 -20.48 24.37 -1.12
CA LYS A 153 -21.90 24.60 -0.86
C LYS A 153 -22.47 23.45 -0.02
N PRO A 154 -23.07 23.72 1.16
CA PRO A 154 -23.69 22.68 1.97
C PRO A 154 -24.93 22.11 1.26
N GLY A 155 -25.22 20.84 1.53
CA GLY A 155 -26.38 20.12 1.01
C GLY A 155 -26.58 18.78 1.72
N THR A 156 -27.38 17.91 1.10
CA THR A 156 -27.68 16.58 1.63
C THR A 156 -27.50 15.53 0.54
N LEU A 157 -26.80 14.43 0.86
CA LEU A 157 -26.63 13.28 -0.03
C LEU A 157 -26.86 11.97 0.75
N GLY A 158 -27.75 11.12 0.24
CA GLY A 158 -28.07 9.84 0.88
C GLY A 158 -28.49 9.99 2.35
N GLY A 159 -29.22 11.05 2.67
CA GLY A 159 -29.68 11.37 4.04
C GLY A 159 -28.62 11.94 4.98
N ARG A 160 -27.41 12.23 4.50
CA ARG A 160 -26.32 12.82 5.30
C ARG A 160 -25.99 14.22 4.87
N LYS A 161 -25.48 15.02 5.82
CA LYS A 161 -24.91 16.33 5.52
C LYS A 161 -23.72 16.16 4.56
N ALA A 162 -23.73 16.94 3.51
CA ALA A 162 -22.72 16.90 2.47
C ALA A 162 -22.33 18.31 2.05
N TRP A 163 -21.19 18.41 1.38
CA TRP A 163 -20.68 19.63 0.79
C TRP A 163 -20.28 19.35 -0.65
N LEU A 164 -20.75 20.22 -1.54
CA LEU A 164 -20.61 20.12 -2.98
C LEU A 164 -19.80 21.30 -3.47
N ASN A 165 -18.92 21.08 -4.44
CA ASN A 165 -18.16 22.16 -5.06
C ASN A 165 -18.59 22.40 -6.52
N PRO A 166 -19.85 22.75 -6.83
CA PRO A 166 -20.35 22.73 -8.20
C PRO A 166 -19.61 23.69 -9.14
N ASP A 167 -19.04 24.77 -8.62
CA ASP A 167 -18.49 25.89 -9.40
C ASP A 167 -17.00 26.19 -9.09
N GLY A 168 -16.35 25.41 -8.23
CA GLY A 168 -14.96 25.67 -7.82
C GLY A 168 -13.92 24.88 -8.61
N ALA A 169 -12.65 24.99 -8.20
CA ALA A 169 -11.52 24.35 -8.88
C ALA A 169 -11.62 22.81 -8.93
N ASN A 170 -12.33 22.19 -7.99
CA ASN A 170 -12.47 20.74 -7.87
C ASN A 170 -13.94 20.30 -7.86
N PRO A 171 -14.68 20.43 -8.99
CA PRO A 171 -16.10 20.10 -9.04
C PRO A 171 -16.40 18.61 -8.96
N HIS A 172 -15.34 17.80 -9.09
CA HIS A 172 -15.35 16.35 -9.02
C HIS A 172 -15.13 15.81 -7.61
N GLN A 173 -15.09 16.69 -6.60
CA GLN A 173 -14.95 16.34 -5.20
C GLN A 173 -16.26 16.58 -4.44
N VAL A 174 -16.66 15.59 -3.64
CA VAL A 174 -17.83 15.65 -2.76
C VAL A 174 -17.41 15.22 -1.36
N SER A 175 -17.77 16.00 -0.35
CA SER A 175 -17.49 15.67 1.05
C SER A 175 -18.78 15.31 1.76
N VAL A 176 -18.80 14.23 2.52
CA VAL A 176 -19.96 13.78 3.30
C VAL A 176 -19.56 13.61 4.76
N GLU A 177 -20.36 14.17 5.65
CA GLU A 177 -20.19 13.94 7.09
C GLU A 177 -20.54 12.49 7.41
N VAL A 178 -19.63 11.84 8.11
CA VAL A 178 -19.84 10.50 8.65
C VAL A 178 -19.66 10.56 10.17
N GLY A 179 -20.01 9.49 10.89
CA GLY A 179 -20.03 9.51 12.36
C GLY A 179 -18.70 9.92 13.00
N ASP A 180 -18.74 10.28 14.28
CA ASP A 180 -17.56 10.53 15.13
C ASP A 180 -16.68 11.71 14.70
N GLY A 181 -17.28 12.76 14.12
CA GLY A 181 -16.55 13.95 13.68
C GLY A 181 -15.62 13.68 12.49
N LEU A 182 -15.88 12.61 11.74
CA LEU A 182 -15.13 12.25 10.54
C LEU A 182 -15.81 12.83 9.30
N ILE A 183 -15.00 13.06 8.27
CA ILE A 183 -15.47 13.45 6.94
C ILE A 183 -14.91 12.50 5.89
N LEU A 184 -15.74 12.18 4.91
CA LEU A 184 -15.37 11.33 3.80
C LEU A 184 -15.43 12.12 2.50
N ASN A 185 -14.28 12.24 1.83
CA ASN A 185 -14.12 12.92 0.56
C ASN A 185 -14.11 11.89 -0.57
N VAL A 186 -15.04 12.04 -1.51
CA VAL A 186 -15.09 11.29 -2.75
C VAL A 186 -14.49 12.16 -3.85
N SER A 187 -13.48 11.65 -4.55
CA SER A 187 -12.89 12.28 -5.73
C SER A 187 -13.00 11.38 -6.94
N VAL A 188 -13.36 11.95 -8.09
CA VAL A 188 -13.46 11.24 -9.37
C VAL A 188 -12.62 11.95 -10.41
N HIS A 189 -11.57 11.29 -10.92
CA HIS A 189 -10.66 11.91 -11.87
C HIS A 189 -10.99 11.53 -13.32
N GLN A 190 -10.84 12.50 -14.23
CA GLN A 190 -10.90 12.36 -15.69
C GLN A 190 -12.14 11.67 -16.30
N GLU A 191 -13.21 11.44 -15.54
CA GLU A 191 -14.49 10.93 -16.07
C GLU A 191 -15.37 12.05 -16.67
N LYS A 192 -16.11 11.73 -17.74
CA LYS A 192 -17.05 12.66 -18.41
C LYS A 192 -18.12 13.17 -17.44
N ASP A 193 -18.71 12.27 -16.66
CA ASP A 193 -19.79 12.56 -15.71
C ASP A 193 -19.30 12.58 -14.24
N ARG A 194 -18.03 12.98 -14.04
CA ARG A 194 -17.33 12.91 -12.74
C ARG A 194 -18.10 13.52 -11.56
N VAL A 195 -18.86 14.61 -11.79
CA VAL A 195 -19.65 15.27 -10.75
C VAL A 195 -20.82 14.39 -10.30
N GLU A 196 -21.55 13.82 -11.25
CA GLU A 196 -22.70 12.95 -10.98
C GLU A 196 -22.23 11.64 -10.35
N ILE A 197 -21.14 11.06 -10.86
CA ILE A 197 -20.51 9.87 -10.29
C ILE A 197 -20.11 10.13 -8.84
N ALA A 198 -19.41 11.23 -8.55
CA ALA A 198 -18.98 11.56 -7.18
C ALA A 198 -20.18 11.68 -6.23
N ARG A 199 -21.27 12.33 -6.66
CA ARG A 199 -22.50 12.45 -5.88
C ARG A 199 -23.18 11.10 -5.64
N HIS A 200 -23.24 10.24 -6.66
CA HIS A 200 -23.89 8.94 -6.55
C HIS A 200 -23.07 7.98 -5.68
N VAL A 201 -21.75 7.93 -5.86
CA VAL A 201 -20.83 7.21 -4.97
C VAL A 201 -21.00 7.69 -3.54
N ALA A 202 -20.95 9.00 -3.30
CA ALA A 202 -21.13 9.61 -1.99
C ALA A 202 -22.47 9.24 -1.31
N ALA A 203 -23.58 9.30 -2.05
CA ALA A 203 -24.90 8.92 -1.54
C ALA A 203 -24.98 7.42 -1.16
N SER A 204 -24.21 6.57 -1.86
CA SER A 204 -24.18 5.12 -1.65
C SER A 204 -23.29 4.66 -0.49
N ILE A 205 -22.53 5.54 0.16
CA ILE A 205 -21.61 5.13 1.23
C ILE A 205 -22.37 4.48 2.39
N ARG A 206 -21.85 3.38 2.95
CA ARG A 206 -22.36 2.71 4.15
C ARG A 206 -21.19 2.31 5.06
N PRO A 207 -21.44 2.07 6.36
CA PRO A 207 -20.47 1.38 7.21
C PRO A 207 -20.06 0.04 6.58
N ASP A 208 -18.76 -0.27 6.60
CA ASP A 208 -18.21 -1.51 6.05
C ASP A 208 -18.04 -2.56 7.16
N GLY A 209 -17.16 -2.30 8.12
CA GLY A 209 -16.92 -3.16 9.29
C GLY A 209 -16.34 -4.55 8.97
N GLN A 210 -16.27 -4.94 7.70
CA GLN A 210 -15.83 -6.27 7.26
C GLN A 210 -14.50 -6.22 6.53
N SER A 211 -14.32 -5.22 5.67
CA SER A 211 -13.06 -5.05 4.94
C SER A 211 -11.95 -4.58 5.88
N ALA A 212 -10.72 -5.03 5.63
CA ALA A 212 -9.54 -4.59 6.36
C ALA A 212 -8.30 -4.57 5.46
N VAL A 213 -7.26 -3.89 5.93
CA VAL A 213 -5.90 -3.99 5.41
C VAL A 213 -5.10 -4.84 6.38
N ALA A 214 -4.57 -5.96 5.89
CA ALA A 214 -3.67 -6.79 6.68
C ALA A 214 -2.28 -6.14 6.74
N VAL A 215 -1.68 -6.10 7.92
CA VAL A 215 -0.35 -5.52 8.15
C VAL A 215 0.66 -6.66 8.25
N SER A 216 1.54 -6.75 7.24
CA SER A 216 2.58 -7.81 7.19
C SER A 216 3.97 -7.27 7.45
N LEU A 217 4.11 -5.97 7.67
CA LEU A 217 5.37 -5.33 8.02
C LEU A 217 5.23 -4.71 9.42
N SER A 218 6.31 -4.70 10.18
CA SER A 218 6.43 -3.86 11.38
C SER A 218 7.85 -3.38 11.55
N PHE A 219 8.04 -2.16 12.05
CA PHE A 219 9.35 -1.68 12.46
C PHE A 219 9.71 -2.26 13.84
N GLY A 220 10.86 -2.94 13.94
CA GLY A 220 11.41 -3.37 15.24
C GLY A 220 12.12 -2.25 15.99
N TRP A 221 12.72 -1.32 15.24
CA TRP A 221 13.35 -0.11 15.75
C TRP A 221 13.19 1.03 14.74
N LEU A 222 13.14 2.25 15.27
CA LEU A 222 13.13 3.50 14.51
C LEU A 222 13.96 4.57 15.26
N PRO A 223 14.55 5.54 14.56
CA PRO A 223 15.11 6.74 15.18
C PRO A 223 14.08 7.47 16.07
N GLU A 224 14.54 8.17 17.11
CA GLU A 224 13.68 8.78 18.14
C GLU A 224 12.67 9.80 17.59
N ASN A 225 13.01 10.49 16.50
CA ASN A 225 12.14 11.46 15.83
C ASN A 225 11.07 10.82 14.92
N CYS A 226 11.06 9.50 14.77
CA CYS A 226 10.07 8.77 13.98
C CYS A 226 8.85 8.35 14.84
N GLY A 227 8.24 9.32 15.53
CA GLY A 227 7.21 9.08 16.54
C GLY A 227 5.76 9.02 16.03
N GLY A 228 5.48 9.44 14.79
CA GLY A 228 4.11 9.71 14.35
C GLY A 228 3.28 8.48 13.96
N PRO A 229 2.10 8.70 13.35
CA PRO A 229 1.17 7.63 13.00
C PRO A 229 1.77 6.56 12.09
N LEU A 230 1.35 5.31 12.28
CA LEU A 230 1.65 4.23 11.33
C LEU A 230 0.53 4.12 10.32
N GLN A 231 0.89 4.12 9.04
CA GLN A 231 -0.02 3.90 7.94
C GLN A 231 0.40 2.65 7.17
N VAL A 232 -0.57 1.82 6.83
CA VAL A 232 -0.39 0.67 5.96
C VAL A 232 -1.10 0.91 4.64
N ASP A 233 -0.47 0.51 3.55
CA ASP A 233 -1.00 0.59 2.18
C ASP A 233 -0.83 -0.78 1.53
N VAL A 234 -1.87 -1.24 0.85
CA VAL A 234 -1.82 -2.39 -0.06
C VAL A 234 -2.42 -1.94 -1.38
N ASN A 235 -1.63 -2.01 -2.45
CA ASN A 235 -1.96 -1.54 -3.78
C ASN A 235 -1.57 -2.56 -4.86
N GLY A 236 -2.38 -2.67 -5.91
CA GLY A 236 -2.04 -3.42 -7.12
C GLY A 236 -3.17 -4.30 -7.65
N THR A 237 -2.83 -5.54 -7.98
CA THR A 237 -3.71 -6.57 -8.53
C THR A 237 -3.54 -7.88 -7.76
N GLY A 238 -4.48 -8.81 -7.91
CA GLY A 238 -4.38 -10.14 -7.31
C GLY A 238 -3.17 -10.96 -7.80
N ARG A 239 -2.48 -10.52 -8.86
CA ARG A 239 -1.24 -11.15 -9.38
C ARG A 239 0.05 -10.47 -8.94
N ALA A 240 -0.02 -9.17 -8.67
CA ALA A 240 1.12 -8.35 -8.30
C ALA A 240 0.62 -7.24 -7.40
N TYR A 241 1.06 -7.24 -6.15
CA TYR A 241 0.73 -6.22 -5.18
C TYR A 241 1.99 -5.75 -4.48
N ASP A 242 1.94 -4.50 -4.07
CA ASP A 242 2.88 -3.92 -3.16
C ASP A 242 2.20 -3.72 -1.81
N GLN A 243 3.00 -3.69 -0.75
CA GLN A 243 2.54 -3.28 0.56
C GLN A 243 3.54 -2.31 1.14
N ALA A 244 3.09 -1.13 1.54
CA ALA A 244 3.91 -0.16 2.24
C ALA A 244 3.48 -0.05 3.71
N LEU A 245 4.45 0.10 4.59
CA LEU A 245 4.27 0.55 5.96
C LEU A 245 5.02 1.87 6.09
N ARG A 246 4.29 2.92 6.44
CA ARG A 246 4.80 4.29 6.58
C ARG A 246 4.68 4.73 8.02
N ARG A 247 5.73 5.34 8.55
CA ARG A 247 5.70 6.07 9.82
C ARG A 247 5.72 7.56 9.46
N ARG A 248 4.66 8.29 9.78
CA ARG A 248 4.55 9.72 9.51
C ARG A 248 5.30 10.54 10.56
N GLU A 249 5.63 11.78 10.23
CA GLU A 249 6.18 12.75 11.17
C GLU A 249 5.17 13.10 12.28
N THR A 250 5.67 13.37 13.49
CA THR A 250 4.82 13.84 14.60
C THR A 250 4.53 15.33 14.42
N GLY A 251 3.26 15.69 14.22
CA GLY A 251 2.84 17.10 14.21
C GLY A 251 3.17 17.89 12.93
N GLY A 252 3.67 17.23 11.88
CA GLY A 252 4.00 17.83 10.59
C GLY A 252 2.95 17.59 9.50
N GLU A 253 3.05 18.37 8.41
CA GLU A 253 2.39 18.13 7.12
C GLU A 253 2.60 16.67 6.69
N ASP A 254 1.68 16.13 5.88
CA ASP A 254 1.55 14.73 5.42
C ASP A 254 2.83 14.07 4.84
N ARG A 255 3.87 13.92 5.67
CA ARG A 255 5.23 13.54 5.30
C ARG A 255 5.61 12.27 6.05
N ASP A 256 6.10 11.30 5.29
CA ASP A 256 6.60 10.05 5.84
C ASP A 256 8.01 10.27 6.41
N ALA A 257 8.26 9.90 7.66
CA ALA A 257 9.61 9.83 8.21
C ALA A 257 10.36 8.59 7.71
N VAL A 258 9.65 7.45 7.66
CA VAL A 258 10.17 6.16 7.20
C VAL A 258 9.11 5.43 6.38
N GLU A 259 9.52 4.83 5.26
CA GLU A 259 8.68 3.97 4.42
C GLU A 259 9.37 2.61 4.23
N ALA A 260 8.67 1.53 4.53
CA ALA A 260 9.08 0.17 4.21
C ALA A 260 8.09 -0.43 3.19
N LEU A 261 8.58 -0.74 2.00
CA LEU A 261 7.82 -1.24 0.86
C LEU A 261 8.23 -2.66 0.54
N LEU A 262 7.26 -3.57 0.53
CA LEU A 262 7.44 -4.95 0.10
C LEU A 262 6.85 -5.13 -1.30
N THR A 263 7.69 -5.41 -2.28
CA THR A 263 7.37 -5.25 -3.71
C THR A 263 8.03 -6.31 -4.58
N SER A 264 7.54 -6.48 -5.81
CA SER A 264 8.16 -7.32 -6.84
C SER A 264 9.03 -6.53 -7.83
N LEU A 265 8.99 -5.19 -7.75
CA LEU A 265 9.69 -4.33 -8.68
C LEU A 265 11.23 -4.46 -8.56
N THR A 266 11.91 -4.19 -9.66
CA THR A 266 13.38 -4.15 -9.75
C THR A 266 13.84 -2.71 -9.70
N TRP A 267 14.82 -2.43 -8.84
CA TRP A 267 15.48 -1.13 -8.80
C TRP A 267 16.75 -1.19 -9.66
N PRO A 268 17.14 -0.06 -10.29
CA PRO A 268 18.41 0.01 -10.99
C PRO A 268 19.55 0.04 -9.96
N ASP A 269 20.55 -0.83 -10.12
CA ASP A 269 21.74 -0.88 -9.24
C ASP A 269 22.70 0.31 -9.43
N ARG A 270 22.34 1.28 -10.29
CA ARG A 270 23.21 2.40 -10.64
C ARG A 270 23.43 3.28 -9.41
N ASP A 271 24.71 3.57 -9.14
CA ASP A 271 25.18 4.36 -8.00
C ASP A 271 24.84 3.77 -6.62
N ALA A 272 24.42 2.50 -6.56
CA ALA A 272 24.14 1.82 -5.31
C ALA A 272 25.39 1.13 -4.78
N GLU A 273 25.64 1.23 -3.48
CA GLU A 273 26.62 0.38 -2.83
C GLU A 273 26.05 -1.02 -2.63
N LYS A 274 26.80 -2.04 -3.05
CA LYS A 274 26.46 -3.44 -2.78
C LYS A 274 26.84 -3.78 -1.35
N VAL A 275 25.85 -4.13 -0.55
CA VAL A 275 26.01 -4.42 0.88
C VAL A 275 25.35 -5.75 1.22
N THR A 276 25.65 -6.28 2.42
CA THR A 276 24.89 -7.38 3.01
C THR A 276 23.93 -6.80 4.05
N LEU A 277 22.63 -6.99 3.85
CA LEU A 277 21.58 -6.52 4.75
C LEU A 277 20.75 -7.75 5.15
N ARG A 278 20.46 -7.93 6.43
CA ARG A 278 19.74 -9.12 6.95
C ARG A 278 20.39 -10.45 6.53
N GLY A 279 21.71 -10.48 6.39
CA GLY A 279 22.46 -11.64 5.89
C GLY A 279 22.19 -11.98 4.41
N ARG A 280 21.64 -11.03 3.63
CA ARG A 280 21.31 -11.21 2.22
C ARG A 280 21.93 -10.12 1.35
N PRO A 281 22.13 -10.37 0.04
CA PRO A 281 22.54 -9.32 -0.89
C PRO A 281 21.54 -8.16 -0.87
N GLY A 282 22.08 -6.96 -0.76
CA GLY A 282 21.31 -5.72 -0.77
C GLY A 282 22.03 -4.59 -1.47
N LEU A 283 21.28 -3.52 -1.68
CA LEU A 283 21.73 -2.28 -2.28
C LEU A 283 21.47 -1.15 -1.29
N LEU A 284 22.41 -0.21 -1.19
CA LEU A 284 22.31 0.93 -0.30
C LEU A 284 22.65 2.20 -1.07
N TRP A 285 21.75 3.18 -0.98
CA TRP A 285 21.98 4.54 -1.42
C TRP A 285 22.08 5.40 -0.17
N ALA A 286 23.31 5.76 0.19
CA ALA A 286 23.55 6.69 1.27
C ALA A 286 23.04 8.09 0.90
N TYR A 287 22.80 8.91 1.92
CA TYR A 287 22.56 10.33 1.70
C TYR A 287 23.81 10.95 1.09
N GLU A 288 23.67 11.44 -0.14
CA GLU A 288 24.65 12.34 -0.74
C GLU A 288 23.98 13.70 -0.89
N GLU A 289 24.60 14.74 -0.31
CA GLU A 289 24.26 16.11 -0.66
C GLU A 289 24.70 16.32 -2.10
N ALA A 290 23.79 16.09 -3.05
CA ALA A 290 24.02 16.50 -4.41
C ALA A 290 24.24 18.02 -4.38
N PRO A 291 25.38 18.53 -4.86
CA PRO A 291 25.58 19.97 -4.96
C PRO A 291 24.42 20.51 -5.81
N CYS A 292 23.63 21.43 -5.26
CA CYS A 292 22.69 22.19 -6.08
C CYS A 292 23.53 22.80 -7.21
N SER A 293 23.19 22.53 -8.47
CA SER A 293 23.78 23.30 -9.55
C SER A 293 23.53 24.78 -9.25
N SER A 294 24.54 25.63 -9.43
CA SER A 294 24.42 27.08 -9.27
C SER A 294 23.29 27.70 -10.10
N ASP A 295 22.79 26.95 -11.09
CA ASP A 295 21.74 27.35 -12.02
C ASP A 295 20.32 26.98 -11.55
N SER A 296 20.16 26.29 -10.41
CA SER A 296 18.84 25.98 -9.86
C SER A 296 18.22 27.27 -9.27
N PRO A 297 17.02 27.69 -9.72
CA PRO A 297 16.42 28.94 -9.26
C PRO A 297 16.24 28.93 -7.73
N ALA A 298 16.66 30.02 -7.08
CA ALA A 298 16.53 30.21 -5.64
C ALA A 298 15.05 30.05 -5.23
N GLY A 299 14.74 28.99 -4.47
CA GLY A 299 13.38 28.60 -4.10
C GLY A 299 12.98 27.20 -4.57
N SER A 300 13.75 26.58 -5.46
CA SER A 300 13.51 25.22 -5.96
C SER A 300 14.23 24.14 -5.13
N ALA A 301 14.15 24.22 -3.79
CA ALA A 301 14.75 23.21 -2.89
C ALA A 301 14.23 21.79 -3.17
N THR A 302 13.06 21.65 -3.77
CA THR A 302 12.49 20.39 -4.28
C THR A 302 13.16 19.87 -5.56
N SER A 303 13.89 20.71 -6.29
CA SER A 303 14.63 20.35 -7.53
C SER A 303 16.12 20.10 -7.31
N CYS A 304 16.69 20.56 -6.19
CA CYS A 304 17.97 20.03 -5.73
C CYS A 304 17.74 18.56 -5.37
N GLY A 305 18.26 17.65 -6.19
CA GLY A 305 18.01 16.21 -6.10
C GLY A 305 18.62 15.58 -4.84
N PHE A 306 18.07 15.88 -3.67
CA PHE A 306 18.36 15.14 -2.45
C PHE A 306 18.03 13.68 -2.72
N ARG A 307 19.06 12.84 -2.80
CA ARG A 307 18.85 11.40 -2.83
C ARG A 307 18.42 10.99 -1.42
N VAL A 308 17.14 10.69 -1.27
CA VAL A 308 16.58 10.15 -0.02
C VAL A 308 17.34 8.86 0.30
N PRO A 309 17.94 8.73 1.50
CA PRO A 309 18.62 7.52 1.90
C PRO A 309 17.64 6.34 1.77
N ASN A 310 18.06 5.32 1.02
CA ASN A 310 17.23 4.15 0.83
C ASN A 310 18.06 2.88 0.66
N ALA A 311 17.44 1.75 0.96
CA ALA A 311 18.06 0.44 0.94
C ALA A 311 17.10 -0.59 0.34
N VAL A 312 17.62 -1.56 -0.39
CA VAL A 312 16.86 -2.65 -0.97
C VAL A 312 17.49 -3.98 -0.57
N VAL A 313 16.67 -4.94 -0.14
CA VAL A 313 17.09 -6.31 0.22
C VAL A 313 16.31 -7.32 -0.60
N ASP A 314 17.00 -8.30 -1.20
CA ASP A 314 16.35 -9.41 -1.90
C ASP A 314 15.87 -10.48 -0.90
N LEU A 315 14.58 -10.78 -0.93
CA LEU A 315 13.94 -11.76 -0.04
C LEU A 315 13.66 -13.11 -0.73
N GLY A 316 14.14 -13.34 -1.95
CA GLY A 316 13.93 -14.59 -2.69
C GLY A 316 12.56 -14.64 -3.35
N GLY A 317 12.26 -13.62 -4.17
CA GLY A 317 11.01 -13.50 -4.94
C GLY A 317 10.22 -12.22 -4.67
N ARG A 318 10.55 -11.52 -3.58
CA ARG A 318 10.13 -10.14 -3.30
C ARG A 318 11.34 -9.34 -2.84
N ARG A 319 11.23 -8.02 -2.90
CA ARG A 319 12.22 -7.10 -2.35
C ARG A 319 11.62 -6.27 -1.23
N LEU A 320 12.40 -6.04 -0.19
CA LEU A 320 12.12 -5.04 0.82
C LEU A 320 12.89 -3.78 0.46
N HIS A 321 12.17 -2.71 0.15
CA HIS A 321 12.72 -1.38 -0.06
C HIS A 321 12.41 -0.52 1.15
N VAL A 322 13.42 0.12 1.74
CA VAL A 322 13.27 0.99 2.90
C VAL A 322 13.80 2.36 2.54
N ARG A 323 13.01 3.40 2.80
CA ARG A 323 13.39 4.80 2.66
C ARG A 323 13.34 5.45 4.03
N LEU A 324 14.41 6.18 4.37
CA LEU A 324 14.50 6.97 5.60
C LEU A 324 14.68 8.42 5.17
N MET A 325 13.74 9.29 5.53
CA MET A 325 13.81 10.67 5.06
C MET A 325 14.96 11.43 5.74
N PRO A 326 15.62 12.38 5.06
CA PRO A 326 16.79 13.06 5.61
C PRO A 326 16.54 13.78 6.95
N TRP A 327 15.31 14.27 7.18
CA TRP A 327 14.93 14.89 8.45
C TRP A 327 14.69 13.87 9.57
N ALA A 328 14.40 12.61 9.23
CA ALA A 328 14.30 11.51 10.17
C ALA A 328 15.69 11.02 10.57
N SER A 329 16.57 10.78 9.60
CA SER A 329 18.01 10.65 9.88
C SER A 329 18.81 10.78 8.59
N LYS A 330 19.99 11.39 8.70
CA LYS A 330 21.02 11.36 7.64
C LYS A 330 22.04 10.24 7.85
N ARG A 331 21.97 9.51 8.97
CA ARG A 331 22.97 8.50 9.33
C ARG A 331 22.72 7.21 8.56
N ARG A 332 23.77 6.71 7.93
CA ARG A 332 23.78 5.44 7.20
C ARG A 332 23.41 4.27 8.12
N GLU A 333 23.94 4.28 9.33
CA GLU A 333 23.78 3.21 10.33
C GLU A 333 22.32 3.07 10.76
N ASP A 334 21.59 4.18 10.84
CA ASP A 334 20.17 4.17 11.18
C ASP A 334 19.34 3.48 10.09
N LEU A 335 19.62 3.76 8.80
CA LEU A 335 18.95 3.10 7.69
C LEU A 335 19.22 1.58 7.69
N ILE A 336 20.48 1.17 7.88
CA ILE A 336 20.85 -0.25 7.98
C ILE A 336 20.11 -0.91 9.14
N ARG A 337 20.09 -0.27 10.31
CA ARG A 337 19.41 -0.79 11.49
C ARG A 337 17.90 -0.91 11.29
N VAL A 338 17.24 0.08 10.70
CA VAL A 338 15.81 -0.01 10.35
C VAL A 338 15.57 -1.20 9.43
N VAL A 339 16.39 -1.37 8.39
CA VAL A 339 16.29 -2.52 7.46
C VAL A 339 16.45 -3.84 8.20
N ASP A 340 17.43 -3.96 9.09
CA ASP A 340 17.70 -5.20 9.82
C ASP A 340 16.60 -5.54 10.84
N GLU A 341 16.01 -4.52 11.45
CA GLU A 341 15.00 -4.70 12.50
C GLU A 341 13.54 -4.76 11.98
N ILE A 342 13.29 -4.54 10.69
CA ILE A 342 11.96 -4.78 10.11
C ILE A 342 11.55 -6.25 10.32
N ARG A 343 10.31 -6.49 10.72
CA ARG A 343 9.75 -7.84 10.81
C ARG A 343 8.74 -8.04 9.69
N ILE A 344 8.81 -9.19 9.03
CA ILE A 344 7.94 -9.57 7.94
C ILE A 344 7.06 -10.71 8.43
N GLY A 345 5.76 -10.44 8.53
CA GLY A 345 4.72 -11.39 8.87
C GLY A 345 4.16 -12.13 7.64
N PRO A 346 3.03 -12.83 7.82
CA PRO A 346 2.34 -13.52 6.72
C PRO A 346 1.93 -12.56 5.60
N ALA A 347 1.89 -13.04 4.36
CA ALA A 347 1.39 -12.25 3.23
C ALA A 347 -0.01 -11.69 3.51
N PRO A 348 -0.29 -10.42 3.15
CA PRO A 348 -1.60 -9.83 3.36
C PRO A 348 -2.65 -10.53 2.48
N ASP A 349 -3.90 -10.55 2.94
CA ASP A 349 -5.02 -10.99 2.11
C ASP A 349 -5.25 -9.98 0.96
N VAL A 350 -5.04 -10.46 -0.26
CA VAL A 350 -5.18 -9.71 -1.50
C VAL A 350 -6.28 -10.28 -2.40
N SER A 351 -7.15 -11.15 -1.86
CA SER A 351 -8.24 -11.78 -2.60
C SER A 351 -9.27 -10.79 -3.16
N TRP A 352 -9.32 -9.58 -2.60
CA TRP A 352 -10.18 -8.47 -3.03
C TRP A 352 -9.62 -7.67 -4.21
N LEU A 353 -8.34 -7.83 -4.57
CA LEU A 353 -7.75 -7.14 -5.71
C LEU A 353 -8.19 -7.77 -7.05
N PRO A 354 -8.32 -6.98 -8.13
CA PRO A 354 -8.68 -7.49 -9.45
C PRO A 354 -7.62 -8.45 -9.99
N ARG A 355 -8.05 -9.48 -10.73
CA ARG A 355 -7.19 -10.59 -11.22
C ARG A 355 -6.52 -10.35 -12.56
#